data_AF-A0A523Y7T3-F1
#
_entry.id   AF-A0A523Y7T3-F1
#
_cell.length_a   1.000
_cell.length_b   1.000
_cell.length_c   1.000
_cell.angle_alpha   90.00
_cell.angle_beta   90.00
_cell.angle_gamma   90.00
#
_symmetry.space_group_name_H-M   'P 1'
#
loop_
_entity.id
_entity.type
_entity.pdbx_description
1 polymer ?
#
loop_
_entity_poly.entity_id
_entity_poly.type
_entity_poly.pdbx_seq_one_letter_code
_entity_poly.pdbx_strand_id
1 'polypeptide(L)'
;HGWNCALFIKKQLKAKRIAILNEKMAYCENLASELIKGLKKLGITDIMQDTIVPGAKDYSPVLTKVKAYKPDLIFFVATSAPDQAIGVRQVKELGIEAIYFGTEGARDKKDFIEASEGAAEGAYVYHFGPDIYSIPDAGSYVKRFESTYGVLSGFGPPAYEAMNILLTAIDKAAKDGDISREEVRKYVSQTENYKGILGFPVTFDAKGDLEGGATYFFKVVGKDFKQVAVMTGK
;
A
#
# COMPACT_ATOMS: atom_id res chain seq x y z
N HIS A 1 5.27 7.01 -3.34
CA HIS A 1 4.87 6.73 -1.95
C HIS A 1 5.91 7.11 -0.89
N GLY A 2 7.22 6.85 -1.08
CA GLY A 2 8.25 7.09 -0.06
C GLY A 2 8.24 8.47 0.62
N TRP A 3 8.14 9.56 -0.16
CA TRP A 3 8.01 10.92 0.39
C TRP A 3 6.76 11.10 1.28
N ASN A 4 5.60 10.62 0.83
CA ASN A 4 4.36 10.69 1.61
C ASN A 4 4.47 9.85 2.90
N CYS A 5 5.12 8.69 2.85
CA CYS A 5 5.40 7.91 4.06
C CYS A 5 6.31 8.69 5.03
N ALA A 6 7.33 9.39 4.53
CA ALA A 6 8.19 10.25 5.35
C ALA A 6 7.39 11.37 6.05
N LEU A 7 6.50 12.04 5.30
CA LEU A 7 5.61 13.07 5.83
C LEU A 7 4.67 12.50 6.89
N PHE A 8 4.09 11.32 6.66
CA PHE A 8 3.19 10.66 7.61
C PHE A 8 3.91 10.29 8.91
N ILE A 9 5.09 9.67 8.81
CA ILE A 9 5.95 9.34 9.96
C ILE A 9 6.27 10.61 10.76
N LYS A 10 6.72 11.68 10.10
CA LYS A 10 7.10 12.92 10.79
C LYS A 10 5.92 13.63 11.44
N LYS A 11 4.83 13.85 10.68
CA LYS A 11 3.74 14.75 11.08
C LYS A 11 2.71 14.06 11.97
N GLN A 12 2.37 12.81 11.65
CA GLN A 12 1.28 12.08 12.32
C GLN A 12 1.81 11.13 13.38
N LEU A 13 2.77 10.28 13.02
CA LEU A 13 3.32 9.30 13.96
C LEU A 13 4.36 9.90 14.91
N LYS A 14 4.95 11.05 14.53
CA LYS A 14 5.96 11.80 15.30
C LYS A 14 7.18 10.97 15.72
N ALA A 15 7.46 9.90 14.98
CA ALA A 15 8.61 9.03 15.20
C ALA A 15 9.91 9.74 14.79
N LYS A 16 10.98 9.55 15.56
CA LYS A 16 12.28 10.22 15.38
C LYS A 16 13.41 9.24 15.11
N ARG A 17 13.28 8.00 15.58
CA ARG A 17 14.24 6.92 15.40
C ARG A 17 13.59 5.79 14.61
N ILE A 18 14.06 5.56 13.38
CA ILE A 18 13.35 4.73 12.40
C ILE A 18 14.19 3.52 12.03
N ALA A 19 13.61 2.33 12.08
CA ALA A 19 14.19 1.14 11.48
C ALA A 19 13.47 0.82 10.16
N ILE A 20 14.23 0.61 9.08
CA ILE A 20 13.70 0.24 7.77
C ILE A 20 14.21 -1.16 7.44
N LEU A 21 13.28 -2.10 7.24
CA LEU A 21 13.59 -3.46 6.86
C LEU A 21 13.02 -3.72 5.47
N ASN A 22 13.85 -3.90 4.44
CA ASN A 22 13.36 -4.07 3.07
C ASN A 22 13.81 -5.37 2.41
N GLU A 23 12.94 -5.93 1.57
CA GLU A 23 13.33 -6.99 0.66
C GLU A 23 14.42 -6.51 -0.31
N LYS A 24 15.29 -7.42 -0.76
CA LYS A 24 16.26 -7.17 -1.84
C LYS A 24 15.56 -7.25 -3.22
N MET A 25 14.58 -6.38 -3.41
CA MET A 25 13.83 -6.23 -4.66
C MET A 25 13.83 -4.76 -5.07
N ALA A 26 13.99 -4.49 -6.36
CA ALA A 26 14.15 -3.13 -6.89
C ALA A 26 13.05 -2.16 -6.44
N TYR A 27 11.79 -2.63 -6.39
CA TYR A 27 10.66 -1.86 -5.87
C TYR A 27 10.86 -1.47 -4.39
N CYS A 28 11.15 -2.45 -3.54
CA CYS A 28 11.34 -2.28 -2.10
C CYS A 28 12.56 -1.40 -1.78
N GLU A 29 13.66 -1.59 -2.50
CA GLU A 29 14.88 -0.78 -2.38
C GLU A 29 14.63 0.68 -2.79
N ASN A 30 13.91 0.90 -3.89
CA ASN A 30 13.56 2.24 -4.34
C ASN A 30 12.63 2.93 -3.32
N LEU A 31 11.61 2.23 -2.82
CA LEU A 31 10.72 2.76 -1.78
C LEU A 31 11.49 3.15 -0.51
N ALA A 32 12.38 2.26 -0.03
CA ALA A 32 13.21 2.51 1.14
C ALA A 32 14.15 3.71 0.91
N SER A 33 14.80 3.80 -0.25
CA SER A 33 15.68 4.92 -0.62
C SER A 33 14.93 6.25 -0.63
N GLU A 34 13.77 6.31 -1.27
CA GLU A 34 12.94 7.52 -1.33
C GLU A 34 12.40 7.92 0.04
N LEU A 35 12.03 6.94 0.88
CA LEU A 35 11.67 7.21 2.27
C LEU A 35 12.85 7.81 3.04
N ILE A 36 14.04 7.22 2.98
CA ILE A 36 15.24 7.70 3.69
C ILE A 36 15.58 9.12 3.28
N LYS A 37 15.57 9.43 1.97
CA LYS A 37 15.78 10.79 1.46
C LYS A 37 14.73 11.74 2.02
N GLY A 38 13.47 11.34 2.04
CA GLY A 38 12.36 12.13 2.59
C GLY A 38 12.52 12.39 4.10
N LEU A 39 12.83 11.37 4.88
CA LEU A 39 13.05 11.47 6.32
C LEU A 39 14.20 12.42 6.64
N LYS A 40 15.34 12.28 5.95
CA LYS A 40 16.50 13.18 6.10
C LYS A 40 16.14 14.63 5.77
N LYS A 41 15.39 14.87 4.69
CA LYS A 41 14.88 16.21 4.32
C LYS A 41 13.94 16.79 5.39
N LEU A 42 13.24 15.95 6.15
CA LEU A 42 12.37 16.34 7.26
C LEU A 42 13.09 16.38 8.63
N GLY A 43 14.43 16.29 8.62
CA GLY A 43 15.28 16.37 9.81
C GLY A 43 15.24 15.10 10.68
N ILE A 44 14.81 13.96 10.15
CA ILE A 44 14.93 12.65 10.80
C ILE A 44 16.16 11.96 10.22
N THR A 45 17.23 11.84 11.03
CA THR A 45 18.51 11.28 10.61
C THR A 45 18.91 10.03 11.37
N ASP A 46 18.29 9.75 12.52
CA ASP A 46 18.50 8.51 13.26
C ASP A 46 17.70 7.40 12.59
N ILE A 47 18.34 6.77 11.60
CA ILE A 47 17.74 5.74 10.75
C ILE A 47 18.69 4.54 10.69
N MET A 48 18.20 3.36 11.04
CA MET A 48 18.83 2.10 10.64
C MET A 48 18.13 1.51 9.42
N GLN A 49 18.90 0.86 8.54
CA GLN A 49 18.36 0.08 7.44
C GLN A 49 19.03 -1.29 7.45
N ASP A 50 18.24 -2.35 7.28
CA ASP A 50 18.72 -3.70 7.03
C ASP A 50 17.76 -4.40 6.06
N THR A 51 18.13 -5.60 5.62
CA THR A 51 17.35 -6.36 4.63
C THR A 51 16.66 -7.56 5.25
N ILE A 52 15.52 -7.93 4.66
CA ILE A 52 14.80 -9.17 4.91
C ILE A 52 14.84 -10.07 3.69
N VAL A 53 14.69 -11.37 3.91
CA VAL A 53 14.59 -12.38 2.85
C VAL A 53 13.10 -12.65 2.58
N PRO A 54 12.57 -12.36 1.38
CA PRO A 54 11.17 -12.65 1.05
C PRO A 54 10.83 -14.12 1.28
N GLY A 55 9.63 -14.40 1.79
CA GLY A 55 9.15 -15.76 2.07
C GLY A 55 9.81 -16.44 3.28
N ALA A 56 10.70 -15.76 4.01
CA ALA A 56 11.30 -16.33 5.21
C ALA A 56 10.25 -16.56 6.30
N LYS A 57 10.40 -17.66 7.02
CA LYS A 57 9.56 -17.97 8.20
C LYS A 57 10.10 -17.39 9.48
N ASP A 58 11.33 -16.88 9.44
CA ASP A 58 11.99 -16.28 10.58
C ASP A 58 12.77 -15.00 10.21
N TYR A 59 12.30 -13.88 10.74
CA TYR A 59 12.93 -12.57 10.68
C TYR A 59 13.62 -12.18 12.01
N SER A 60 13.63 -13.08 13.02
CA SER A 60 14.24 -12.83 14.32
C SER A 60 15.71 -12.38 14.28
N PRO A 61 16.57 -12.82 13.34
CA PRO A 61 17.97 -12.38 13.30
C PRO A 61 18.11 -10.88 13.04
N VAL A 62 17.32 -10.33 12.10
CA VAL A 62 17.34 -8.89 11.82
C VAL A 62 16.57 -8.12 12.89
N LEU A 63 15.46 -8.66 13.39
CA LEU A 63 14.66 -8.03 14.44
C LEU A 63 15.40 -7.94 15.78
N THR A 64 16.36 -8.82 16.05
CA THR A 64 17.24 -8.69 17.23
C THR A 64 18.12 -7.44 17.15
N LYS A 65 18.64 -7.10 15.96
CA LYS A 65 19.36 -5.83 15.74
C LYS A 65 18.43 -4.63 15.91
N VAL A 66 17.20 -4.74 15.38
CA VAL A 66 16.16 -3.70 15.53
C VAL A 66 15.82 -3.49 17.01
N LYS A 67 15.67 -4.56 17.80
CA LYS A 67 15.44 -4.47 19.24
C LYS A 67 16.57 -3.75 19.96
N ALA A 68 17.83 -4.07 19.64
CA ALA A 68 19.00 -3.38 20.19
C ALA A 68 19.04 -1.90 19.79
N TYR A 69 18.59 -1.59 18.58
CA TYR A 69 18.49 -0.21 18.09
C TYR A 69 17.36 0.59 18.77
N LYS A 70 16.31 -0.03 19.33
CA LYS A 70 15.19 0.63 20.03
C LYS A 70 14.53 1.76 19.20
N PRO A 71 14.01 1.46 17.99
CA PRO A 71 13.33 2.48 17.19
C PRO A 71 11.97 2.86 17.78
N ASP A 72 11.51 4.06 17.44
CA ASP A 72 10.12 4.48 17.65
C ASP A 72 9.18 3.80 16.63
N LEU A 73 9.70 3.50 15.43
CA LEU A 73 8.95 2.94 14.32
C LEU A 73 9.79 1.98 13.48
N ILE A 74 9.18 0.86 13.09
CA ILE A 74 9.69 -0.07 12.09
C ILE A 74 8.86 0.11 10.81
N PHE A 75 9.53 0.46 9.71
CA PHE A 75 8.94 0.39 8.38
C PHE A 75 9.36 -0.92 7.71
N PHE A 76 8.43 -1.86 7.63
CA PHE A 76 8.65 -3.20 7.10
C PHE A 76 8.23 -3.23 5.62
N VAL A 77 9.23 -3.15 4.75
CA VAL A 77 9.08 -3.01 3.31
C VAL A 77 9.14 -4.37 2.64
N ALA A 78 8.01 -5.07 2.67
CA ALA A 78 7.78 -6.31 1.95
C ALA A 78 6.62 -6.16 0.96
N THR A 79 6.58 -6.99 -0.08
CA THR A 79 5.51 -6.97 -1.08
C THR A 79 4.35 -7.89 -0.71
N SER A 80 4.61 -8.95 0.05
CA SER A 80 3.60 -9.95 0.40
C SER A 80 2.93 -9.64 1.76
N ALA A 81 1.63 -9.89 1.87
CA ALA A 81 0.92 -9.86 3.14
C ALA A 81 1.46 -10.91 4.15
N PRO A 82 1.74 -12.17 3.74
CA PRO A 82 2.23 -13.18 4.67
C PRO A 82 3.58 -12.84 5.32
N ASP A 83 4.52 -12.25 4.57
CA ASP A 83 5.81 -11.84 5.14
C ASP A 83 5.63 -10.74 6.18
N GLN A 84 4.71 -9.80 5.93
CA GLN A 84 4.38 -8.74 6.87
C GLN A 84 3.65 -9.28 8.11
N ALA A 85 2.77 -10.28 7.95
CA ALA A 85 2.09 -10.94 9.06
C ALA A 85 3.09 -11.65 9.99
N ILE A 86 4.04 -12.41 9.42
CA ILE A 86 5.13 -13.03 10.17
C ILE A 86 5.98 -11.96 10.86
N GLY A 87 6.37 -10.91 10.12
CA GLY A 87 7.17 -9.81 10.64
C GLY A 87 6.54 -9.13 11.85
N VAL A 88 5.25 -8.77 11.79
CA VAL A 88 4.58 -8.09 12.91
C VAL A 88 4.38 -9.02 14.12
N ARG A 89 4.11 -10.32 13.91
CA ARG A 89 4.09 -11.31 15.01
C ARG A 89 5.43 -11.36 15.73
N GLN A 90 6.52 -11.50 15.00
CA GLN A 90 7.85 -11.59 15.60
C GLN A 90 8.30 -10.30 16.27
N VAL A 91 7.89 -9.13 15.76
CA VAL A 91 8.08 -7.84 16.47
C VAL A 91 7.43 -7.88 17.85
N LYS A 92 6.20 -8.41 17.96
CA LYS A 92 5.50 -8.56 19.25
C LYS A 92 6.14 -9.64 20.14
N GLU A 93 6.45 -10.81 19.59
CA GLU A 93 7.09 -11.92 20.31
C GLU A 93 8.43 -11.51 20.93
N LEU A 94 9.22 -10.70 20.22
CA LEU A 94 10.48 -10.17 20.70
C LEU A 94 10.32 -8.99 21.68
N GLY A 95 9.09 -8.55 21.96
CA GLY A 95 8.81 -7.42 22.85
C GLY A 95 9.36 -6.10 22.33
N ILE A 96 9.34 -5.89 21.01
CA ILE A 96 9.72 -4.60 20.41
C ILE A 96 8.50 -3.67 20.47
N GLU A 97 8.64 -2.56 21.18
CA GLU A 97 7.54 -1.60 21.44
C GLU A 97 7.30 -0.60 20.29
N ALA A 98 8.10 -0.68 19.23
CA ALA A 98 8.03 0.23 18.09
C ALA A 98 6.68 0.14 17.35
N ILE A 99 6.26 1.26 16.76
CA ILE A 99 5.13 1.26 15.82
C ILE A 99 5.49 0.41 14.61
N TYR A 100 4.67 -0.59 14.29
CA TYR A 100 4.80 -1.33 13.03
C TYR A 100 4.11 -0.57 11.90
N PHE A 101 4.84 -0.33 10.81
CA PHE A 101 4.31 0.29 9.60
C PHE A 101 4.68 -0.57 8.37
N GLY A 102 3.67 -1.15 7.71
CA GLY A 102 3.82 -1.96 6.50
C GLY A 102 3.55 -1.20 5.19
N THR A 103 3.65 -1.92 4.09
CA THR A 103 3.40 -1.45 2.72
C THR A 103 1.95 -1.71 2.27
N GLU A 104 1.64 -1.35 1.03
CA GLU A 104 0.37 -1.73 0.38
C GLU A 104 0.14 -3.24 0.33
N GLY A 105 1.21 -4.05 0.33
CA GLY A 105 1.12 -5.50 0.36
C GLY A 105 0.39 -6.03 1.60
N ALA A 106 0.48 -5.34 2.74
CA ALA A 106 -0.23 -5.70 3.96
C ALA A 106 -1.65 -5.15 4.03
N ARG A 107 -2.17 -4.51 2.98
CA ARG A 107 -3.56 -4.07 2.90
C ARG A 107 -4.50 -5.23 2.59
N ASP A 108 -4.40 -6.31 3.36
CA ASP A 108 -5.23 -7.52 3.24
C ASP A 108 -5.77 -7.97 4.60
N LYS A 109 -7.09 -8.20 4.73
CA LYS A 109 -7.67 -8.57 6.03
C LYS A 109 -7.38 -10.03 6.39
N LYS A 110 -7.27 -10.92 5.40
CA LYS A 110 -7.04 -12.35 5.63
C LYS A 110 -5.54 -12.63 5.81
N ASP A 111 -4.74 -12.22 4.82
CA ASP A 111 -3.34 -12.64 4.75
C ASP A 111 -2.40 -11.75 5.58
N PHE A 112 -2.89 -10.62 6.10
CA PHE A 112 -2.16 -9.79 7.07
C PHE A 112 -2.85 -9.74 8.43
N ILE A 113 -4.08 -9.21 8.54
CA ILE A 113 -4.73 -9.04 9.86
C ILE A 113 -5.00 -10.39 10.52
N GLU A 114 -5.77 -11.28 9.89
CA GLU A 114 -6.11 -12.58 10.46
C GLU A 114 -4.86 -13.45 10.65
N ALA A 115 -3.99 -13.52 9.63
CA ALA A 115 -2.72 -14.25 9.72
C ALA A 115 -1.77 -13.72 10.81
N SER A 116 -1.88 -12.46 11.24
CA SER A 116 -1.06 -11.93 12.33
C SER A 116 -1.51 -12.39 13.72
N GLU A 117 -2.65 -13.08 13.85
CA GLU A 117 -3.16 -13.60 15.11
C GLU A 117 -3.29 -12.52 16.22
N GLY A 118 -3.66 -11.31 15.82
CA GLY A 118 -3.82 -10.15 16.70
C GLY A 118 -2.55 -9.29 16.88
N ALA A 119 -1.39 -9.75 16.43
CA ALA A 119 -0.15 -8.98 16.52
C ALA A 119 -0.18 -7.68 15.69
N ALA A 120 -0.97 -7.64 14.61
CA ALA A 120 -1.14 -6.45 13.79
C ALA A 120 -1.98 -5.35 14.44
N GLU A 121 -2.59 -5.56 15.61
CA GLU A 121 -3.37 -4.50 16.27
C GLU A 121 -2.55 -3.22 16.44
N GLY A 122 -3.10 -2.11 15.92
CA GLY A 122 -2.45 -0.81 15.93
C GLY A 122 -1.35 -0.61 14.89
N ALA A 123 -1.04 -1.61 14.05
CA ALA A 123 -0.13 -1.46 12.93
C ALA A 123 -0.69 -0.47 11.89
N TYR A 124 0.21 0.28 11.25
CA TYR A 124 -0.12 1.12 10.12
C TYR A 124 0.26 0.45 8.81
N VAL A 125 -0.41 0.82 7.74
CA VAL A 125 -0.12 0.44 6.36
C VAL A 125 -0.50 1.57 5.43
N TYR A 126 0.24 1.77 4.35
CA TYR A 126 -0.16 2.69 3.30
C TYR A 126 -0.75 1.92 2.12
N HIS A 127 -1.54 2.57 1.28
CA HIS A 127 -2.08 2.01 0.05
C HIS A 127 -2.22 3.11 -1.00
N PHE A 128 -2.31 2.73 -2.28
CA PHE A 128 -2.47 3.67 -3.41
C PHE A 128 -3.92 3.93 -3.81
N GLY A 129 -4.86 3.14 -3.28
CA GLY A 129 -6.30 3.33 -3.42
C GLY A 129 -6.98 3.71 -2.09
N PRO A 130 -8.14 4.39 -2.16
CA PRO A 130 -8.92 4.83 -1.00
C PRO A 130 -9.58 3.67 -0.27
N ASP A 131 -10.16 3.96 0.89
CA ASP A 131 -11.09 3.06 1.54
C ASP A 131 -12.39 2.90 0.73
N ILE A 132 -12.49 1.79 0.01
CA ILE A 132 -13.63 1.52 -0.87
C ILE A 132 -14.97 1.43 -0.12
N TYR A 133 -14.95 1.02 1.15
CA TYR A 133 -16.16 0.90 1.97
C TYR A 133 -16.74 2.26 2.36
N SER A 134 -15.93 3.32 2.27
CA SER A 134 -16.33 4.70 2.56
C SER A 134 -16.89 5.43 1.31
N ILE A 135 -16.92 4.77 0.14
CA ILE A 135 -17.38 5.37 -1.12
C ILE A 135 -18.79 4.86 -1.45
N PRO A 136 -19.83 5.72 -1.42
CA PRO A 136 -21.21 5.29 -1.66
C PRO A 136 -21.41 4.56 -3.00
N ASP A 137 -20.82 5.07 -4.07
CA ASP A 137 -20.96 4.52 -5.43
C ASP A 137 -20.34 3.12 -5.57
N ALA A 138 -19.40 2.77 -4.68
CA ALA A 138 -18.77 1.46 -4.66
C ALA A 138 -19.58 0.39 -3.92
N GLY A 139 -20.63 0.76 -3.18
CA GLY A 139 -21.36 -0.17 -2.30
C GLY A 139 -21.94 -1.38 -3.03
N SER A 140 -22.43 -1.18 -4.27
CA SER A 140 -22.95 -2.29 -5.09
C SER A 140 -21.85 -3.25 -5.55
N TYR A 141 -20.65 -2.72 -5.83
CA TYR A 141 -19.47 -3.51 -6.19
C TYR A 141 -19.01 -4.34 -4.99
N VAL A 142 -18.81 -3.70 -3.83
CA VAL A 142 -18.36 -4.35 -2.59
C VAL A 142 -19.30 -5.51 -2.24
N LYS A 143 -20.62 -5.24 -2.16
CA LYS A 143 -21.61 -6.25 -1.83
C LYS A 143 -21.58 -7.44 -2.78
N ARG A 144 -21.51 -7.20 -4.09
CA ARG A 144 -21.50 -8.25 -5.12
C ARG A 144 -20.21 -9.06 -5.10
N PHE A 145 -19.07 -8.40 -4.90
CA PHE A 145 -17.79 -9.08 -4.81
C PHE A 145 -17.78 -10.00 -3.59
N GLU A 146 -18.13 -9.48 -2.42
CA GLU A 146 -18.03 -10.22 -1.17
C GLU A 146 -19.02 -11.38 -1.08
N SER A 147 -20.22 -11.24 -1.67
CA SER A 147 -21.18 -12.35 -1.74
C SER A 147 -20.72 -13.50 -2.64
N THR A 148 -19.80 -13.25 -3.55
CA THR A 148 -19.36 -14.22 -4.58
C THR A 148 -17.99 -14.80 -4.27
N TYR A 149 -17.07 -13.97 -3.80
CA TYR A 149 -15.65 -14.29 -3.65
C TYR A 149 -15.14 -14.17 -2.21
N GLY A 150 -15.95 -13.65 -1.28
CA GLY A 150 -15.54 -13.40 0.09
C GLY A 150 -14.73 -12.11 0.25
N VAL A 151 -13.82 -12.10 1.24
CA VAL A 151 -13.13 -10.88 1.70
C VAL A 151 -12.43 -10.14 0.56
N LEU A 152 -12.73 -8.85 0.42
CA LEU A 152 -12.10 -7.99 -0.57
C LEU A 152 -10.66 -7.63 -0.16
N SER A 153 -9.70 -7.95 -1.02
CA SER A 153 -8.32 -7.46 -0.90
C SER A 153 -8.23 -5.97 -1.24
N GLY A 154 -7.27 -5.25 -0.66
CA GLY A 154 -7.03 -3.83 -0.98
C GLY A 154 -6.77 -3.56 -2.47
N PHE A 155 -6.24 -4.56 -3.18
CA PHE A 155 -5.97 -4.51 -4.61
C PHE A 155 -7.21 -4.71 -5.50
N GLY A 156 -8.32 -5.22 -4.94
CA GLY A 156 -9.53 -5.54 -5.69
C GLY A 156 -10.15 -4.33 -6.41
N PRO A 157 -10.49 -3.24 -5.71
CA PRO A 157 -11.11 -2.07 -6.33
C PRO A 157 -10.24 -1.41 -7.41
N PRO A 158 -8.94 -1.14 -7.21
CA PRO A 158 -8.09 -0.61 -8.27
C PRO A 158 -7.99 -1.53 -9.50
N ALA A 159 -7.93 -2.85 -9.29
CA ALA A 159 -7.91 -3.81 -10.39
C ALA A 159 -9.25 -3.83 -11.17
N TYR A 160 -10.38 -3.73 -10.47
CA TYR A 160 -11.70 -3.60 -11.08
C TYR A 160 -11.80 -2.33 -11.93
N GLU A 161 -11.36 -1.19 -11.40
CA GLU A 161 -11.34 0.08 -12.12
C GLU A 161 -10.47 0.00 -13.39
N ALA A 162 -9.24 -0.54 -13.26
CA ALA A 162 -8.32 -0.71 -14.37
C ALA A 162 -8.92 -1.59 -15.49
N MET A 163 -9.62 -2.67 -15.12
CA MET A 163 -10.30 -3.53 -16.08
C MET A 163 -11.43 -2.79 -16.80
N ASN A 164 -12.26 -2.01 -16.10
CA ASN A 164 -13.34 -1.27 -16.75
C ASN A 164 -12.82 -0.19 -17.71
N ILE A 165 -11.72 0.48 -17.36
CA ILE A 165 -11.07 1.44 -18.26
C ILE A 165 -10.56 0.71 -19.52
N LEU A 166 -9.90 -0.45 -19.36
CA LEU A 166 -9.44 -1.26 -20.47
C LEU A 166 -10.59 -1.74 -21.37
N LEU A 167 -11.68 -2.24 -20.78
CA LEU A 167 -12.87 -2.66 -21.52
C LEU A 167 -13.53 -1.51 -22.27
N THR A 168 -13.58 -0.32 -21.66
CA THR A 168 -14.07 0.91 -22.33
C THR A 168 -13.20 1.28 -23.53
N ALA A 169 -11.88 1.10 -23.43
CA ALA A 169 -10.96 1.35 -24.54
C ALA A 169 -11.10 0.31 -25.66
N ILE A 170 -11.32 -0.96 -25.31
CA ILE A 170 -11.57 -2.04 -26.28
C ILE A 170 -12.88 -1.80 -27.03
N ASP A 171 -13.95 -1.42 -26.33
CA ASP A 171 -15.25 -1.09 -26.95
C ASP A 171 -15.12 0.07 -27.96
N LYS A 172 -14.32 1.08 -27.64
CA LYS A 172 -14.00 2.18 -28.57
C LYS A 172 -13.20 1.72 -29.78
N ALA A 173 -12.23 0.83 -29.59
CA ALA A 173 -11.41 0.29 -30.67
C ALA A 173 -12.24 -0.58 -31.62
N ALA A 174 -13.14 -1.40 -31.10
CA ALA A 174 -13.93 -2.35 -31.86
C ALA A 174 -15.03 -1.74 -32.77
N LYS A 175 -15.17 -0.41 -32.82
CA LYS A 175 -16.30 0.25 -33.47
C LYS A 175 -16.40 0.00 -34.98
N ASP A 176 -15.28 -0.24 -35.66
CA ASP A 176 -15.22 -0.53 -37.09
C ASP A 176 -15.16 -2.04 -37.39
N GLY A 177 -15.22 -2.89 -36.34
CA GLY A 177 -15.19 -4.34 -36.45
C GLY A 177 -13.79 -4.95 -36.51
N ASP A 178 -12.73 -4.14 -36.46
CA ASP A 178 -11.34 -4.59 -36.25
C ASP A 178 -10.83 -4.07 -34.90
N ILE A 179 -9.87 -4.78 -34.28
CA ILE A 179 -9.32 -4.38 -32.98
C ILE A 179 -7.82 -4.55 -33.02
N SER A 180 -7.10 -3.43 -32.92
CA SER A 180 -5.65 -3.46 -32.76
C SER A 180 -5.20 -3.10 -31.33
N ARG A 181 -4.07 -3.67 -30.91
CA ARG A 181 -3.41 -3.28 -29.64
C ARG A 181 -3.06 -1.80 -29.61
N GLU A 182 -2.70 -1.22 -30.75
CA GLU A 182 -2.33 0.19 -30.87
C GLU A 182 -3.51 1.10 -30.54
N GLU A 183 -4.69 0.81 -31.09
CA GLU A 183 -5.91 1.58 -30.83
C GLU A 183 -6.37 1.45 -29.39
N VAL A 184 -6.34 0.24 -28.82
CA VAL A 184 -6.68 0.05 -27.40
C VAL A 184 -5.75 0.89 -26.52
N ARG A 185 -4.43 0.87 -26.76
CA ARG A 185 -3.48 1.69 -26.00
C ARG A 185 -3.74 3.18 -26.16
N LYS A 186 -4.06 3.63 -27.38
CA LYS A 186 -4.45 5.02 -27.66
C LYS A 186 -5.68 5.40 -26.85
N TYR A 187 -6.75 4.61 -26.86
CA TYR A 187 -7.95 4.92 -26.10
C TYR A 187 -7.77 4.84 -24.58
N VAL A 188 -6.92 3.94 -24.07
CA VAL A 188 -6.53 3.95 -22.65
C VAL A 188 -5.80 5.26 -22.31
N SER A 189 -4.84 5.69 -23.12
CA SER A 189 -4.11 6.96 -22.88
C SER A 189 -4.99 8.21 -22.97
N GLN A 190 -6.14 8.12 -23.62
CA GLN A 190 -7.14 9.19 -23.72
C GLN A 190 -8.19 9.13 -22.59
N THR A 191 -7.96 8.32 -21.56
CA THR A 191 -8.85 8.28 -20.38
C THR A 191 -8.71 9.59 -19.62
N GLU A 192 -9.81 10.35 -19.60
CA GLU A 192 -9.92 11.61 -18.92
C GLU A 192 -11.25 11.66 -18.17
N ASN A 193 -11.22 12.11 -16.92
CA ASN A 193 -12.40 12.28 -16.07
C ASN A 193 -13.29 11.02 -15.95
N TYR A 194 -12.70 9.82 -16.03
CA TYR A 194 -13.44 8.57 -15.90
C TYR A 194 -14.01 8.42 -14.49
N LYS A 195 -15.32 8.28 -14.39
CA LYS A 195 -16.03 8.13 -13.11
C LYS A 195 -16.36 6.66 -12.88
N GLY A 196 -15.60 6.00 -12.03
CA GLY A 196 -15.92 4.65 -11.54
C GLY A 196 -15.99 4.60 -10.02
N ILE A 197 -15.56 3.49 -9.45
CA ILE A 197 -15.84 3.15 -8.04
C ILE A 197 -14.83 3.74 -7.06
N LEU A 198 -13.75 4.34 -7.54
CA LEU A 198 -12.68 4.88 -6.69
C LEU A 198 -13.03 6.22 -6.03
N GLY A 199 -14.21 6.80 -6.31
CA GLY A 199 -14.67 8.01 -5.64
C GLY A 199 -13.95 9.29 -6.06
N PHE A 200 -13.12 9.23 -7.11
CA PHE A 200 -12.50 10.36 -7.78
C PHE A 200 -12.39 10.08 -9.29
N PRO A 201 -12.37 11.13 -10.14
CA PRO A 201 -12.19 10.95 -11.58
C PRO A 201 -10.79 10.45 -11.91
N VAL A 202 -10.69 9.42 -12.77
CA VAL A 202 -9.42 8.91 -13.29
C VAL A 202 -9.06 9.62 -14.59
N THR A 203 -7.90 10.27 -14.59
CA THR A 203 -7.24 10.87 -15.75
C THR A 203 -5.78 10.40 -15.77
N PHE A 204 -5.26 10.06 -16.94
CA PHE A 204 -3.85 9.71 -17.10
C PHE A 204 -3.05 10.84 -17.74
N ASP A 205 -1.83 11.06 -17.25
CA ASP A 205 -0.88 11.99 -17.84
C ASP A 205 -0.21 11.39 -19.09
N ALA A 206 0.66 12.17 -19.75
CA ALA A 206 1.36 11.73 -20.96
C ALA A 206 2.30 10.52 -20.76
N LYS A 207 2.62 10.15 -19.51
CA LYS A 207 3.42 8.95 -19.17
C LYS A 207 2.53 7.75 -18.85
N GLY A 208 1.22 7.95 -18.74
CA GLY A 208 0.25 6.95 -18.28
C GLY A 208 0.13 6.87 -16.76
N ASP A 209 0.68 7.83 -16.02
CA ASP A 209 0.51 7.92 -14.56
C ASP A 209 -0.85 8.55 -14.24
N LEU A 210 -1.47 8.13 -13.12
CA LEU A 210 -2.67 8.76 -12.59
C LEU A 210 -2.38 10.22 -12.19
N GLU A 211 -3.10 11.16 -12.77
CA GLU A 211 -3.08 12.55 -12.33
C GLU A 211 -3.67 12.69 -10.92
N GLY A 212 -3.01 13.46 -10.06
CA GLY A 212 -3.48 13.67 -8.68
C GLY A 212 -3.37 12.44 -7.77
N GLY A 213 -2.55 11.44 -8.13
CA GLY A 213 -2.32 10.25 -7.31
C GLY A 213 -1.99 10.57 -5.85
N ALA A 214 -2.54 9.76 -4.94
CA ALA A 214 -2.42 9.95 -3.49
C ALA A 214 -1.87 8.70 -2.80
N THR A 215 -1.36 8.89 -1.58
CA THR A 215 -1.10 7.80 -0.64
C THR A 215 -2.14 7.85 0.47
N TYR A 216 -2.86 6.76 0.66
CA TYR A 216 -3.83 6.57 1.73
C TYR A 216 -3.16 5.80 2.86
N PHE A 217 -3.41 6.19 4.11
CA PHE A 217 -2.84 5.53 5.29
C PHE A 217 -3.95 4.94 6.13
N PHE A 218 -3.73 3.71 6.57
CA PHE A 218 -4.67 2.90 7.32
C PHE A 218 -4.02 2.43 8.62
N LYS A 219 -4.86 2.23 9.63
CA LYS A 219 -4.50 1.61 10.90
C LYS A 219 -5.35 0.37 11.11
N VAL A 220 -4.75 -0.73 11.53
CA VAL A 220 -5.48 -1.92 11.98
C VAL A 220 -6.19 -1.58 13.30
N VAL A 221 -7.50 -1.80 13.32
CA VAL A 221 -8.36 -1.64 14.50
C VAL A 221 -9.29 -2.85 14.57
N GLY A 222 -9.01 -3.76 15.50
CA GLY A 222 -9.68 -5.05 15.57
C GLY A 222 -9.41 -5.89 14.32
N LYS A 223 -10.48 -6.30 13.62
CA LYS A 223 -10.40 -7.15 12.42
C LYS A 223 -10.42 -6.36 11.11
N ASP A 224 -10.29 -5.04 11.16
CA ASP A 224 -10.41 -4.18 9.98
C ASP A 224 -9.34 -3.08 9.93
N PHE A 225 -9.27 -2.42 8.78
CA PHE A 225 -8.46 -1.24 8.55
C PHE A 225 -9.34 0.00 8.64
N LYS A 226 -8.89 0.97 9.43
CA LYS A 226 -9.47 2.31 9.46
C LYS A 226 -8.56 3.26 8.69
N GLN A 227 -9.08 3.96 7.68
CA GLN A 227 -8.34 5.03 7.04
C GLN A 227 -8.11 6.18 8.04
N VAL A 228 -6.87 6.64 8.18
CA VAL A 228 -6.45 7.65 9.16
C VAL A 228 -5.89 8.92 8.53
N ALA A 229 -5.38 8.85 7.31
CA ALA A 229 -4.86 10.01 6.60
C ALA A 229 -4.82 9.77 5.08
N VAL A 230 -4.73 10.87 4.33
CA VAL A 230 -4.40 10.87 2.91
C VAL A 230 -3.32 11.93 2.71
N MET A 231 -2.30 11.63 1.90
CA MET A 231 -1.31 12.59 1.48
C MET A 231 -1.22 12.60 -0.04
N THR A 232 -1.40 13.79 -0.59
CA THR A 232 -1.29 14.08 -2.02
C THR A 232 0.06 14.74 -2.31
N GLY A 233 0.56 14.55 -3.53
CA GLY A 233 1.72 15.29 -4.04
C GLY A 233 2.86 14.40 -4.52
N LYS A 234 3.47 14.84 -5.61
CA LYS A 234 4.92 14.80 -5.86
C LYS A 234 5.41 16.24 -5.75
#